data_AF-T1HLN7-F1
#
_entry.id   AF-T1HLN7-F1
#
_cell.length_a   1.000
_cell.length_b   1.000
_cell.length_c   1.000
_cell.angle_alpha   90.00
_cell.angle_beta   90.00
_cell.angle_gamma   90.00
#
_symmetry.space_group_name_H-M   'P 1'
#
loop_
_entity.id
_entity.type
_entity.pdbx_description
1 polymer ?
#
loop_
_entity_poly.entity_id
_entity_poly.type
_entity_poly.pdbx_seq_one_letter_code
_entity_poly.pdbx_strand_id
1 'polypeptide(L)'
;MFLLGHEKCMFHHDLELDHRPPTREALLPDMSRSYRLLLASLGENPDREGLLKTPERAAKAMLFFTKGYDQCIEACRYDVLRTVKNHCTVIER
;
A
#
# COMPACT_ATOMS: atom_id res chain seq x y z
N MET A 1 20.36 39.86 9.82
CA MET A 1 20.87 39.53 8.47
C MET A 1 21.04 38.02 8.39
N PHE A 2 20.07 37.37 7.75
CA PHE A 2 20.04 36.07 7.07
C PHE A 2 20.88 34.84 7.55
N LEU A 3 20.11 33.79 7.90
CA LEU A 3 20.19 32.35 7.56
C LEU A 3 21.51 31.58 7.74
N LEU A 4 21.43 30.48 8.51
CA LEU A 4 21.55 29.09 8.02
C LEU A 4 21.21 28.13 9.18
N GLY A 5 19.91 27.88 9.37
CA GLY A 5 19.41 26.76 10.16
C GLY A 5 19.12 25.61 9.20
N HIS A 6 20.11 24.76 8.96
CA HIS A 6 19.94 23.54 8.19
C HIS A 6 20.30 22.32 9.04
N GLU A 7 19.61 21.23 8.74
CA GLU A 7 19.88 19.83 9.07
C GLU A 7 19.94 19.41 10.55
N LYS A 8 18.77 19.43 11.21
CA LYS A 8 18.37 18.24 11.98
C LYS A 8 17.49 17.35 11.12
N CYS A 9 18.07 16.77 10.08
CA CYS A 9 17.50 15.56 9.49
C CYS A 9 17.67 14.47 10.55
N MET A 10 16.59 14.14 11.26
CA MET A 10 16.48 12.96 12.11
C MET A 10 16.57 11.70 11.24
N PHE A 11 17.78 11.36 10.82
CA PHE A 11 18.16 10.00 10.47
C PHE A 11 18.87 9.40 11.68
N HIS A 12 18.13 9.18 12.77
CA HIS A 12 18.62 8.28 13.81
C HIS A 12 18.33 6.87 13.34
N HIS A 13 19.42 6.21 12.96
CA HIS A 13 19.49 4.86 12.46
C HIS A 13 19.50 3.90 13.65
N ASP A 14 18.36 3.77 14.32
CA ASP A 14 18.14 2.72 15.33
C ASP A 14 17.28 1.63 14.69
N LEU A 15 17.85 0.95 13.70
CA LEU A 15 17.24 -0.20 13.03
C LEU A 15 17.76 -1.47 13.72
N GLU A 16 17.30 -1.72 14.95
CA GLU A 16 17.18 -3.11 15.39
C GLU A 16 16.15 -3.76 14.47
N LEU A 17 16.66 -4.42 13.42
CA LEU A 17 15.86 -5.22 12.51
C LEU A 17 15.53 -6.53 13.22
N ASP A 18 14.51 -6.53 14.07
CA ASP A 18 13.74 -7.73 14.31
C ASP A 18 13.23 -8.20 12.94
N HIS A 19 13.89 -9.20 12.36
CA HIS A 19 13.66 -9.71 11.00
C HIS A 19 12.33 -10.48 10.86
N ARG A 20 11.26 -9.97 11.47
CA ARG A 20 9.89 -10.36 11.11
C ARG A 20 9.38 -9.35 10.10
N PRO A 21 9.16 -9.75 8.83
CA PRO A 21 8.53 -8.84 7.88
C PRO A 21 7.17 -8.40 8.47
N PRO A 22 6.91 -7.08 8.55
CA PRO A 22 5.63 -6.59 9.04
C PRO A 22 4.50 -7.16 8.17
N THR A 23 3.34 -7.42 8.78
CA THR A 23 2.16 -7.80 7.99
C THR A 23 1.79 -6.66 7.04
N ARG A 24 1.13 -6.97 5.93
CA ARG A 24 0.76 -5.96 4.91
C ARG A 24 -0.06 -4.81 5.52
N GLU A 25 -0.89 -5.13 6.51
CA GLU A 25 -1.71 -4.16 7.24
C GLU A 25 -0.87 -3.20 8.08
N ALA A 26 0.26 -3.65 8.62
CA ALA A 26 1.17 -2.79 9.38
C ALA A 26 1.86 -1.74 8.50
N LEU A 27 1.89 -1.92 7.17
CA LEU A 27 2.41 -0.93 6.21
C LEU A 27 1.40 0.20 5.91
N LEU A 28 0.11 0.03 6.26
CA LEU A 28 -0.94 1.00 5.94
C LEU A 28 -0.65 2.42 6.44
N PRO A 29 -0.19 2.64 7.69
CA PRO A 29 0.08 3.99 8.20
C PRO A 29 1.15 4.73 7.39
N ASP A 30 2.23 4.03 7.04
CA ASP A 30 3.37 4.62 6.32
C ASP A 30 3.04 4.88 4.84
N MET A 31 2.32 3.94 4.21
CA MET A 31 1.81 4.13 2.85
C MET A 31 0.80 5.29 2.79
N SER A 32 -0.11 5.38 3.76
CA SER A 32 -1.10 6.47 3.84
C SER A 32 -0.40 7.83 4.02
N ARG A 33 0.62 7.91 4.89
CA ARG A 33 1.45 9.12 5.03
C ARG A 33 2.13 9.50 3.72
N SER A 34 2.67 8.52 3.00
CA SER A 34 3.32 8.74 1.69
C SER A 34 2.33 9.29 0.65
N TYR A 35 1.11 8.76 0.61
CA TYR A 35 0.05 9.29 -0.25
C TYR A 35 -0.38 10.70 0.10
N ARG A 36 -0.42 11.04 1.39
CA ARG A 36 -0.70 12.42 1.84
C ARG A 36 0.37 13.38 1.35
N LEU A 37 1.65 13.00 1.42
CA LEU A 37 2.76 13.79 0.90
C LEU A 37 2.70 13.94 -0.62
N LEU A 38 2.33 12.87 -1.34
CA LEU A 38 2.16 12.89 -2.79
C LEU A 38 1.08 13.89 -3.19
N LEU A 39 -0.08 13.88 -2.53
CA LEU A 39 -1.15 14.85 -2.78
C LEU A 39 -0.68 16.29 -2.55
N ALA A 40 0.01 16.55 -1.44
CA ALA A 40 0.58 17.87 -1.17
C ALA A 40 1.59 18.31 -2.24
N SER A 41 2.41 17.37 -2.73
CA SER A 41 3.39 17.62 -3.79
C SER A 41 2.74 17.95 -5.15
N LEU A 42 1.51 17.46 -5.38
CA LEU A 42 0.70 17.81 -6.55
C LEU A 42 -0.01 19.17 -6.41
N GLY A 43 0.17 19.87 -5.30
CA GLY A 43 -0.53 21.14 -5.01
C GLY A 43 -1.94 20.96 -4.47
N GLU A 44 -2.34 19.74 -4.10
CA GLU A 44 -3.65 19.47 -3.51
C GLU A 44 -3.65 19.73 -2.00
N ASN A 45 -4.81 20.13 -1.46
CA ASN A 45 -4.99 20.25 -0.01
C ASN A 45 -5.49 18.91 0.57
N PRO A 46 -4.63 18.11 1.25
CA PRO A 46 -5.04 16.81 1.80
C PRO A 46 -6.06 16.91 2.94
N ASP A 47 -6.22 18.08 3.55
CA ASP A 47 -7.19 18.33 4.63
C ASP A 47 -8.57 18.75 4.12
N ARG A 48 -8.77 18.86 2.79
CA ARG A 48 -10.12 19.08 2.23
C ARG A 48 -11.01 17.87 2.50
N GLU A 49 -12.29 18.10 2.78
CA GLU A 49 -13.27 17.06 3.15
C GLU A 49 -13.25 15.84 2.20
N GLY A 50 -13.17 16.08 0.88
CA GLY A 50 -13.13 15.02 -0.13
C GLY A 50 -11.81 14.24 -0.24
N LEU A 51 -10.72 14.68 0.40
CA LEU A 51 -9.42 13.99 0.38
C LEU A 51 -9.03 13.36 1.72
N LEU A 52 -9.70 13.66 2.82
CA LEU A 52 -9.32 13.15 4.15
C LEU A 52 -9.12 11.62 4.17
N LYS A 53 -9.97 10.87 3.47
CA LYS A 53 -9.89 9.40 3.38
C LYS A 53 -9.10 8.89 2.16
N THR A 54 -8.67 9.76 1.27
CA THR A 54 -8.00 9.37 0.02
C THR A 54 -6.64 8.72 0.27
N PRO A 55 -5.77 9.21 1.18
CA PRO A 55 -4.50 8.55 1.47
C PRO A 55 -4.66 7.10 1.95
N GLU A 56 -5.63 6.86 2.84
CA GLU A 56 -5.89 5.52 3.36
C GLU A 56 -6.48 4.59 2.29
N ARG A 57 -7.43 5.09 1.47
CA ARG A 57 -8.00 4.32 0.36
C ARG A 57 -6.95 3.96 -0.69
N ALA A 58 -6.06 4.90 -1.02
CA ALA A 58 -5.00 4.69 -1.99
C ALA A 58 -3.99 3.65 -1.48
N ALA A 59 -3.60 3.73 -0.20
CA ALA A 59 -2.74 2.72 0.44
C ALA A 59 -3.38 1.32 0.40
N LYS A 60 -4.66 1.20 0.77
CA LYS A 60 -5.41 -0.08 0.70
C LYS A 60 -5.50 -0.62 -0.73
N ALA A 61 -5.77 0.25 -1.71
CA ALA A 61 -5.82 -0.14 -3.12
C ALA A 61 -4.47 -0.67 -3.60
N MET A 62 -3.36 -0.02 -3.25
CA MET A 62 -2.02 -0.51 -3.60
C MET A 62 -1.69 -1.85 -2.97
N LEU A 63 -2.00 -2.04 -1.68
CA LEU A 63 -1.81 -3.32 -1.02
C LEU A 63 -2.63 -4.42 -1.70
N PHE A 64 -3.83 -4.11 -2.19
CA PHE A 64 -4.64 -5.04 -2.96
C PHE A 64 -4.05 -5.34 -4.34
N PHE A 65 -3.61 -4.33 -5.09
CA PHE A 65 -3.02 -4.53 -6.42
C PHE A 65 -1.70 -5.29 -6.37
N THR A 66 -0.94 -5.14 -5.29
CA THR A 66 0.36 -5.81 -5.08
C THR A 66 0.26 -7.07 -4.24
N LYS A 67 -0.94 -7.54 -3.88
CA LYS A 67 -1.13 -8.77 -3.09
C LYS A 67 -0.60 -10.03 -3.79
N GLY A 68 -0.49 -9.99 -5.13
CA GLY A 68 -0.03 -11.11 -5.94
C GLY A 68 1.45 -11.47 -5.71
N TYR A 69 2.27 -10.56 -5.20
CA TYR A 69 3.67 -10.88 -4.88
C TYR A 69 3.81 -11.90 -3.75
N ASP A 70 2.83 -11.97 -2.85
CA ASP A 70 2.80 -12.91 -1.73
C ASP A 70 1.97 -14.17 -2.06
N GLN A 71 1.44 -14.28 -3.29
CA GLN A 71 0.60 -15.41 -3.71
C GLN A 71 1.42 -16.44 -4.49
N CYS A 72 1.46 -17.68 -4.00
CA CYS A 72 1.98 -18.81 -4.77
C CYS A 72 1.00 -19.19 -5.89
N ILE A 73 1.55 -19.56 -7.06
CA ILE A 73 0.77 -19.99 -8.25
C ILE A 73 -0.19 -21.15 -7.93
N GLU A 74 0.20 -22.06 -7.04
CA GLU A 74 -0.67 -23.16 -6.59
C GLU A 74 -1.93 -22.65 -5.89
N ALA A 75 -1.81 -21.63 -5.03
CA ALA A 75 -2.96 -21.02 -4.35
C ALA A 75 -3.92 -20.37 -5.36
N CYS A 76 -3.40 -19.67 -6.37
CA CYS A 76 -4.23 -19.10 -7.43
C CYS A 76 -4.97 -20.16 -8.27
N ARG A 77 -4.37 -21.34 -8.50
CA ARG A 77 -4.98 -22.43 -9.27
C ARG A 77 -6.26 -22.96 -8.60
N TYR A 78 -6.27 -23.08 -7.28
CA TYR A 78 -7.45 -23.55 -6.54
C TYR A 78 -8.60 -22.55 -6.59
N ASP A 79 -8.32 -21.24 -6.54
CA ASP A 79 -9.35 -20.20 -6.64
C ASP A 79 -10.04 -20.18 -8.00
N VAL A 80 -9.30 -20.40 -9.08
CA VAL A 80 -9.87 -20.51 -10.43
C VAL A 80 -10.75 -21.74 -10.51
N LEU A 81 -10.27 -22.92 -10.11
CA LEU A 81 -11.04 -24.18 -10.14
C LEU A 81 -12.34 -24.13 -9.31
N ARG A 82 -12.34 -23.42 -8.18
CA ARG A 82 -13.52 -23.22 -7.33
C ARG A 82 -14.59 -22.35 -8.02
N THR A 83 -14.16 -21.35 -8.78
CA THR A 83 -15.07 -20.44 -9.51
C THR A 83 -15.70 -21.14 -10.70
N VAL A 84 -14.95 -21.97 -11.44
CA VAL A 84 -15.50 -22.71 -12.59
C VAL A 84 -16.53 -23.74 -12.15
N LYS A 85 -16.30 -24.45 -11.04
CA LYS A 85 -17.21 -25.49 -10.53
C LYS A 85 -18.59 -24.97 -10.12
N ASN A 86 -18.70 -23.69 -9.76
CA ASN A 86 -19.97 -23.13 -9.26
C ASN A 86 -20.74 -22.31 -10.29
N HIS A 87 -20.20 -22.05 -11.49
CA HIS A 87 -20.91 -21.16 -12.43
C HIS A 87 -20.61 -21.28 -13.94
N CYS A 88 -19.79 -22.20 -14.43
CA CYS A 88 -19.48 -22.23 -15.86
C CYS A 88 -19.53 -23.64 -16.46
N THR A 89 -20.51 -23.87 -17.35
CA THR A 89 -20.42 -24.87 -18.42
C THR A 89 -19.15 -24.59 -19.21
N VAL A 90 -18.20 -25.53 -19.15
CA VAL A 90 -16.99 -25.49 -19.96
C VAL A 90 -17.42 -25.56 -21.42
N ILE A 91 -17.13 -24.52 -22.21
CA ILE A 91 -17.23 -24.60 -23.67
C ILE A 91 -16.04 -25.46 -24.12
N GLU A 92 -16.25 -26.78 -24.17
CA GLU A 92 -15.39 -27.69 -24.90
C GLU A 92 -15.54 -27.38 -26.40
N ARG A 93 -14.42 -27.16 -27.08
CA ARG A 93 -14.34 -27.38 -28.54
C ARG A 93 -13.85 -28.80 -28.77
#